data_AF-R1ECX2-F1
#
_entry.id   AF-R1ECX2-F1
#
_cell.length_a   1.000
_cell.length_b   1.000
_cell.length_c   1.000
_cell.angle_alpha   90.00
_cell.angle_beta   90.00
_cell.angle_gamma   90.00
#
_symmetry.space_group_name_H-M   'P 1'
#
loop_
_entity.id
_entity.type
_entity.pdbx_description
1 polymer ?
#
loop_
_entity_poly.entity_id
_entity_poly.type
_entity_poly.pdbx_seq_one_letter_code
_entity_poly.pdbx_strand_id
1 'polypeptide(L)'
;MRSTSKCLLLELPVELRLLIYDYALFSQEHLTIATGLKCSFQSPVDSGYESDDGRDSDELIPGLPADFEPAVLPRFDPDFLHIDQPPIFDSDADKDDARHGVSDDDGAEDPVARHRRNLPLASPLALLQTNRQIKDELTWHLKSQRTQDRKLSLYMTYPYGLLVFQHLCPDVVRLARSIHISGYYYPAHAQEQVKQARECRWMQRLYTQPPPIEEHIVKAANSALKRLTRTILSQTPKAPVDELEMRVYHPGPKGNELIWRGGEGPSSPICVALCNTHGGSIDSSVTQGGRGAGAWLKITPNEEARTLTQRWKRFSDGNSKEECEGWIVNPEWPRPPPARASSSALSASEPPSTGNTPSP
;
A
#
# COMPACT_ATOMS: atom_id res chain seq x y z
N MET A 1 6.65 29.45 -38.56
CA MET A 1 6.28 29.92 -37.20
C MET A 1 5.31 28.91 -36.61
N ARG A 2 5.74 28.07 -35.66
CA ARG A 2 4.82 27.17 -34.95
C ARG A 2 4.05 28.01 -33.94
N SER A 3 2.73 28.12 -34.11
CA SER A 3 1.83 28.67 -33.09
C SER A 3 2.01 27.87 -31.82
N THR A 4 2.52 28.48 -30.75
CA THR A 4 2.54 27.87 -29.42
C THR A 4 1.10 27.85 -28.92
N SER A 5 0.42 26.72 -29.07
CA SER A 5 -0.94 26.51 -28.56
C SER A 5 -0.96 26.86 -27.06
N LYS A 6 -1.77 27.85 -26.69
CA LYS A 6 -1.92 28.25 -25.29
C LYS A 6 -2.62 27.12 -24.51
N CYS A 7 -2.14 26.86 -23.29
CA CYS A 7 -2.76 25.87 -22.42
C CYS A 7 -4.02 26.47 -21.78
N LEU A 8 -5.20 26.05 -22.26
CA LEU A 8 -6.50 26.53 -21.78
C LEU A 8 -6.67 26.33 -20.26
N LEU A 9 -6.08 25.27 -19.70
CA LEU A 9 -6.11 25.03 -18.26
C LEU A 9 -5.44 26.18 -17.51
N LEU A 10 -4.23 26.61 -17.93
CA LEU A 10 -3.46 27.67 -17.29
C LEU A 10 -4.04 29.08 -17.49
N GLU A 11 -4.97 29.24 -18.43
CA GLU A 11 -5.71 30.50 -18.60
C GLU A 11 -6.84 30.65 -17.56
N LEU A 12 -7.23 29.57 -16.88
CA LEU A 12 -8.21 29.62 -15.82
C LEU A 12 -7.63 30.31 -14.56
N PRO A 13 -8.47 31.07 -13.83
CA PRO A 13 -8.14 31.52 -12.48
C PRO A 13 -7.66 30.36 -11.60
N VAL A 14 -6.71 30.65 -10.70
CA VAL A 14 -6.10 29.62 -9.86
C VAL A 14 -7.16 28.85 -9.06
N GLU A 15 -8.22 29.52 -8.62
CA GLU A 15 -9.33 28.94 -7.88
C GLU A 15 -10.04 27.83 -8.67
N LEU A 16 -10.30 28.04 -9.96
CA LEU A 16 -10.91 27.02 -10.82
C LEU A 16 -9.97 25.86 -11.10
N ARG A 17 -8.67 26.14 -11.24
CA ARG A 17 -7.67 25.07 -11.40
C ARG A 17 -7.57 24.21 -10.15
N LEU A 18 -7.58 24.82 -8.96
CA LEU A 18 -7.60 24.07 -7.70
C LEU A 18 -8.84 23.19 -7.56
N LEU A 19 -10.02 23.65 -8.00
CA LEU A 19 -11.24 22.83 -8.04
C LEU A 19 -11.13 21.65 -9.03
N ILE A 20 -10.51 21.86 -10.19
CA ILE A 20 -10.24 20.79 -11.15
C ILE A 20 -9.25 19.78 -10.56
N TYR A 21 -8.22 20.26 -9.85
CA TYR A 21 -7.28 19.40 -9.14
C TYR A 21 -8.02 18.58 -8.06
N ASP A 22 -8.92 19.18 -7.28
CA ASP A 22 -9.73 18.46 -6.30
C ASP A 22 -10.55 17.34 -6.94
N TYR A 23 -11.25 17.64 -8.03
CA TYR A 23 -12.01 16.63 -8.76
C TYR A 23 -11.12 15.48 -9.25
N ALA A 24 -9.95 15.81 -9.81
CA ALA A 24 -8.98 14.84 -10.29
C ALA A 24 -8.38 13.98 -9.16
N LEU A 25 -8.03 14.60 -8.03
CA LEU A 25 -7.38 13.96 -6.87
C LEU A 25 -8.32 13.05 -6.09
N PHE A 26 -9.60 13.42 -5.95
CA PHE A 26 -10.57 12.72 -5.11
C PHE A 26 -11.59 11.89 -5.90
N SER A 27 -11.36 11.68 -7.20
CA SER A 27 -12.20 10.81 -8.04
C SER A 27 -12.16 9.34 -7.64
N GLN A 28 -11.11 8.92 -6.93
CA GLN A 28 -10.88 7.53 -6.54
C GLN A 28 -10.98 7.36 -5.02
N GLU A 29 -11.68 6.31 -4.59
CA GLU A 29 -11.80 5.95 -3.16
C GLU A 29 -10.82 4.86 -2.74
N HIS A 30 -10.25 4.12 -3.71
CA HIS A 30 -9.36 2.99 -3.46
C HIS A 30 -8.15 3.01 -4.38
N LEU A 31 -7.00 2.64 -3.85
CA LEU A 31 -5.76 2.47 -4.63
C LEU A 31 -5.03 1.21 -4.16
N THR A 32 -4.71 0.31 -5.09
CA THR A 32 -3.88 -0.86 -4.82
C THR A 32 -2.47 -0.63 -5.33
N ILE A 33 -1.45 -0.85 -4.50
CA ILE A 33 -0.03 -0.71 -4.86
C ILE A 33 0.67 -2.04 -4.55
N ALA A 34 1.09 -2.71 -5.60
CA ALA A 34 1.64 -4.05 -5.52
C ALA A 34 2.70 -4.24 -6.60
N THR A 35 2.98 -5.50 -6.90
CA THR A 35 3.90 -5.90 -7.96
C THR A 35 3.32 -7.10 -8.68
N GLY A 36 3.43 -7.13 -10.00
CA GLY A 36 3.10 -8.28 -10.83
C GLY A 36 4.37 -8.93 -11.40
N LEU A 37 4.22 -10.07 -12.07
CA LEU A 37 5.30 -10.74 -12.80
C LEU A 37 5.33 -10.31 -14.26
N LYS A 38 6.53 -10.19 -14.84
CA LYS A 38 6.71 -9.95 -16.27
C LYS A 38 6.33 -11.17 -17.10
N CYS A 39 5.67 -10.96 -18.25
CA CYS A 39 5.21 -12.03 -19.15
C CYS A 39 6.36 -12.87 -19.76
N SER A 40 7.57 -12.31 -19.90
CA SER A 40 8.72 -12.98 -20.56
C SER A 40 9.18 -14.27 -19.87
N PHE A 41 8.73 -14.54 -18.64
CA PHE A 41 9.09 -15.75 -17.88
C PHE A 41 8.09 -16.91 -18.00
N GLN A 42 7.06 -16.81 -18.85
CA GLN A 42 6.05 -17.87 -18.98
C GLN A 42 6.49 -19.08 -19.84
N SER A 43 7.69 -19.07 -20.43
CA SER A 43 8.16 -20.13 -21.32
C SER A 43 9.48 -20.75 -20.84
N PRO A 44 9.47 -21.94 -20.22
CA PRO A 44 10.68 -22.74 -19.98
C PRO A 44 11.16 -23.41 -21.27
N VAL A 45 10.98 -22.78 -22.43
CA VAL A 45 11.61 -23.23 -23.66
C VAL A 45 13.03 -22.67 -23.60
N ASP A 46 13.95 -23.59 -23.38
CA ASP A 46 15.40 -23.52 -23.49
C ASP A 46 15.82 -22.98 -24.88
N SER A 47 15.41 -21.76 -25.24
CA SER A 47 16.05 -21.03 -26.31
C SER A 47 17.35 -20.55 -25.71
N GLY A 48 18.44 -21.30 -25.91
CA GLY A 48 19.80 -20.98 -25.48
C GLY A 48 20.40 -19.69 -26.07
N TYR A 49 19.55 -18.71 -26.36
CA TYR A 49 19.89 -17.32 -26.54
C TYR A 49 19.56 -16.63 -25.21
N GLU A 50 20.59 -16.18 -24.50
CA GLU A 50 20.42 -15.10 -23.54
C GLU A 50 19.65 -14.00 -24.29
N SER A 51 18.40 -13.79 -23.89
CA SER A 51 17.64 -12.66 -24.41
C SER A 51 18.37 -11.44 -23.91
N ASP A 52 19.22 -10.90 -24.78
CA ASP A 52 19.76 -9.56 -24.71
C ASP A 52 18.58 -8.59 -24.90
N ASP A 53 17.68 -8.61 -23.92
CA ASP A 53 16.66 -7.62 -23.70
C ASP A 53 17.43 -6.37 -23.30
N GLY A 54 18.06 -5.71 -24.28
CA GLY A 54 18.99 -4.58 -24.15
C GLY A 54 18.34 -3.33 -23.54
N ARG A 55 17.75 -3.48 -22.37
CA ARG A 55 17.33 -2.42 -21.47
C ARG A 55 18.26 -2.51 -20.29
N ASP A 56 19.11 -1.50 -20.22
CA ASP A 56 19.90 -1.17 -19.06
C ASP A 56 19.15 -1.57 -17.79
N SER A 57 19.79 -2.47 -17.05
CA SER A 57 19.46 -2.92 -15.71
C SER A 57 19.62 -1.78 -14.71
N ASP A 58 19.03 -0.62 -14.99
CA ASP A 58 18.77 0.38 -13.99
C ASP A 58 17.55 -0.12 -13.22
N GLU A 59 17.81 -0.74 -12.07
CA GLU A 59 16.80 -1.07 -11.07
C GLU A 59 15.98 0.20 -10.75
N LEU A 60 14.88 0.38 -11.48
CA LEU A 60 13.90 1.46 -11.38
C LEU A 60 13.53 1.77 -9.93
N ILE A 61 13.45 0.71 -9.13
CA ILE A 61 13.06 0.73 -7.73
C ILE A 61 14.12 -0.09 -6.99
N PRO A 62 14.99 0.53 -6.17
CA PRO A 62 16.01 -0.18 -5.42
C PRO A 62 15.43 -1.33 -4.59
N GLY A 63 15.94 -2.54 -4.80
CA GLY A 63 15.51 -3.76 -4.10
C GLY A 63 14.22 -4.39 -4.63
N LEU A 64 13.70 -3.96 -5.79
CA LEU A 64 12.67 -4.69 -6.52
C LEU A 64 13.35 -5.73 -7.44
N PRO A 65 13.02 -7.03 -7.35
CA PRO A 65 13.66 -8.03 -8.19
C PRO A 65 13.32 -7.82 -9.67
N ALA A 66 14.24 -8.21 -10.56
CA ALA A 66 14.15 -7.96 -12.00
C ALA A 66 12.88 -8.55 -12.65
N ASP A 67 12.36 -9.65 -12.11
CA ASP A 67 11.19 -10.37 -12.64
C ASP A 67 9.86 -9.70 -12.24
N PHE A 68 9.92 -8.74 -11.32
CA PHE A 68 8.75 -8.02 -10.81
C PHE A 68 8.58 -6.68 -11.51
N GLU A 69 7.34 -6.34 -11.80
CA GLU A 69 6.94 -5.06 -12.37
C GLU A 69 6.05 -4.30 -11.37
N PRO A 70 6.29 -3.00 -11.14
CA PRO A 70 5.47 -2.22 -10.21
C PRO A 70 4.03 -2.08 -10.71
N ALA A 71 3.08 -2.34 -9.81
CA ALA A 71 1.65 -2.20 -10.06
C ALA A 71 1.07 -1.09 -9.18
N VAL A 72 0.38 -0.12 -9.78
CA VAL A 72 -0.50 0.82 -9.05
C VAL A 72 -1.83 0.78 -9.76
N LEU A 73 -2.93 0.55 -9.06
CA LEU A 73 -4.26 0.35 -9.66
C LEU A 73 -5.28 1.27 -9.00
N PRO A 74 -6.16 1.95 -9.76
CA PRO A 74 -7.09 2.97 -9.27
C PRO A 74 -8.35 2.35 -8.65
N ARG A 75 -8.20 1.17 -8.06
CA ARG A 75 -9.25 0.34 -7.49
C ARG A 75 -8.67 -0.58 -6.42
N PHE A 76 -9.53 -1.13 -5.59
CA PHE A 76 -9.17 -2.30 -4.79
C PHE A 76 -9.10 -3.52 -5.72
N ASP A 77 -7.97 -4.24 -5.69
CA ASP A 77 -7.74 -5.43 -6.49
C ASP A 77 -7.13 -6.53 -5.60
N PRO A 78 -7.93 -7.50 -5.12
CA PRO A 78 -7.47 -8.50 -4.16
C PRO A 78 -6.47 -9.49 -4.77
N ASP A 79 -6.52 -9.70 -6.10
CA ASP A 79 -5.63 -10.61 -6.82
C ASP A 79 -4.17 -10.19 -6.66
N PHE A 80 -3.90 -8.88 -6.60
CA PHE A 80 -2.59 -8.30 -6.36
C PHE A 80 -2.10 -8.40 -4.91
N LEU A 81 -2.93 -8.86 -3.97
CA LEU A 81 -2.63 -8.94 -2.54
C LEU A 81 -2.33 -10.36 -2.04
N HIS A 82 -2.52 -11.38 -2.88
CA HIS A 82 -2.26 -12.79 -2.55
C HIS A 82 -0.75 -13.13 -2.56
N ILE A 83 -0.34 -14.11 -1.74
CA ILE A 83 1.05 -14.62 -1.73
C ILE A 83 1.36 -15.44 -2.99
N ASP A 84 0.40 -16.27 -3.39
CA ASP A 84 0.66 -17.46 -4.21
C ASP A 84 0.96 -17.17 -5.68
N GLN A 85 0.39 -16.11 -6.23
CA GLN A 85 0.54 -15.75 -7.64
C GLN A 85 0.48 -14.23 -7.75
N PRO A 86 1.63 -13.53 -7.91
CA PRO A 86 1.59 -12.16 -8.34
C PRO A 86 0.94 -12.14 -9.74
N PRO A 87 -0.03 -11.26 -10.00
CA PRO A 87 -0.67 -11.19 -11.31
C PRO A 87 0.35 -11.00 -12.43
N ILE A 88 0.19 -11.69 -13.54
CA ILE A 88 1.08 -11.57 -14.70
C ILE A 88 0.60 -10.40 -15.54
N PHE A 89 1.50 -9.47 -15.86
CA PHE A 89 1.19 -8.40 -16.79
C PHE A 89 1.25 -8.92 -18.22
N ASP A 90 0.09 -8.97 -18.88
CA ASP A 90 0.02 -9.24 -20.31
C ASP A 90 0.37 -7.95 -21.08
N SER A 91 1.67 -7.66 -21.18
CA SER A 91 2.18 -6.44 -21.80
C SER A 91 2.05 -6.41 -23.33
N ASP A 92 1.43 -7.44 -23.93
CA ASP A 92 1.32 -7.59 -25.38
C ASP A 92 -0.06 -7.20 -25.93
N ALA A 93 -1.08 -7.02 -25.08
CA ALA A 93 -2.41 -6.61 -25.53
C ALA A 93 -2.52 -5.11 -25.92
N ASP A 94 -1.69 -4.23 -25.35
CA ASP A 94 -1.78 -2.76 -25.56
C ASP A 94 -0.73 -2.20 -26.53
N LYS A 95 0.17 -3.04 -27.08
CA LYS A 95 1.22 -2.56 -28.02
C LYS A 95 0.74 -2.38 -29.46
N ASP A 96 -0.49 -2.77 -29.78
CA ASP A 96 -1.03 -2.65 -31.14
C ASP A 96 -1.78 -1.34 -31.41
N ASP A 97 -2.25 -0.62 -30.38
CA ASP A 97 -2.94 0.68 -30.56
C ASP A 97 -2.01 1.91 -30.47
N ALA A 98 -0.77 1.76 -30.01
CA ALA A 98 0.18 2.86 -29.85
C ALA A 98 1.12 3.09 -31.07
N ARG A 99 0.90 2.40 -32.20
CA ARG A 99 1.79 2.52 -33.39
C ARG A 99 1.48 3.70 -34.31
N HIS A 100 0.63 4.65 -33.91
CA HIS A 100 0.37 5.85 -34.70
C HIS A 100 0.59 7.13 -33.88
N GLY A 101 1.86 7.52 -33.72
CA GLY A 101 2.18 8.92 -33.41
C GLY A 101 3.51 9.15 -32.72
N VAL A 102 4.44 9.72 -33.49
CA VAL A 102 5.65 10.46 -33.06
C VAL A 102 6.92 9.63 -32.84
N SER A 103 7.77 9.71 -33.86
CA SER A 103 9.19 9.40 -33.91
C SER A 103 10.05 10.38 -33.10
N ASP A 104 11.15 9.85 -32.58
CA ASP A 104 12.48 10.46 -32.34
C ASP A 104 12.58 11.65 -31.37
N ASP A 105 12.96 11.35 -30.12
CA ASP A 105 14.05 12.07 -29.42
C ASP A 105 14.65 11.15 -28.34
N ASP A 106 15.79 10.53 -28.68
CA ASP A 106 16.64 9.71 -27.81
C ASP A 106 17.37 10.62 -26.81
N GLY A 107 16.75 10.86 -25.66
CA GLY A 107 17.37 11.61 -24.57
C GLY A 107 17.10 10.94 -23.24
N ALA A 108 18.04 10.10 -22.78
CA ALA A 108 18.25 9.60 -21.41
C ALA A 108 17.12 9.93 -20.40
N GLU A 109 15.91 9.42 -20.66
CA GLU A 109 14.76 9.82 -19.87
C GLU A 109 14.69 8.90 -18.66
N ASP A 110 14.66 9.50 -17.45
CA ASP A 110 14.61 8.78 -16.18
C ASP A 110 13.56 7.65 -16.26
N PRO A 111 13.96 6.37 -16.15
CA PRO A 111 13.05 5.25 -16.38
C PRO A 111 11.91 5.24 -15.33
N VAL A 112 12.13 5.87 -14.17
CA VAL A 112 11.10 6.10 -13.14
C VAL A 112 10.05 7.10 -13.62
N ALA A 113 10.45 8.13 -14.37
CA ALA A 113 9.54 9.09 -14.94
C ALA A 113 8.60 8.44 -15.97
N ARG A 114 9.10 7.49 -16.77
CA ARG A 114 8.30 6.72 -17.74
C ARG A 114 7.24 5.86 -17.06
N HIS A 115 7.58 5.12 -16.00
CA HIS A 115 6.58 4.34 -15.26
C HIS A 115 5.53 5.22 -14.59
N ARG A 116 5.93 6.34 -13.97
CA ARG A 116 4.99 7.30 -13.37
C ARG A 116 3.95 7.84 -14.35
N ARG A 117 4.29 7.98 -15.65
CA ARG A 117 3.36 8.40 -16.70
C ARG A 117 2.32 7.34 -17.04
N ASN A 118 2.65 6.05 -16.86
CA ASN A 118 1.79 4.92 -17.20
C ASN A 118 0.98 4.39 -16.00
N LEU A 119 1.20 4.90 -14.79
CA LEU A 119 0.38 4.51 -13.64
C LEU A 119 -1.05 5.03 -13.84
N PRO A 120 -2.09 4.23 -13.58
CA PRO A 120 -3.51 4.62 -13.67
C PRO A 120 -3.95 5.66 -12.61
N LEU A 121 -2.99 6.32 -11.96
CA LEU A 121 -3.12 7.64 -11.33
C LEU A 121 -3.15 8.75 -12.40
N ALA A 122 -3.89 8.52 -13.50
CA ALA A 122 -3.80 9.29 -14.74
C ALA A 122 -4.16 10.78 -14.58
N SER A 123 -4.74 11.19 -13.46
CA SER A 123 -4.98 12.62 -13.18
C SER A 123 -3.97 13.19 -12.17
N PRO A 124 -3.75 12.63 -10.96
CA PRO A 124 -2.87 13.25 -9.96
C PRO A 124 -1.39 13.31 -10.36
N LEU A 125 -0.83 12.18 -10.83
CA LEU A 125 0.58 12.12 -11.21
C LEU A 125 0.82 12.80 -12.56
N ALA A 126 -0.12 12.66 -13.50
CA ALA A 126 -0.05 13.39 -14.76
C ALA A 126 -0.07 14.91 -14.53
N LEU A 127 -0.91 15.42 -13.61
CA LEU A 127 -0.92 16.83 -13.21
C LEU A 127 0.41 17.27 -12.59
N LEU A 128 0.98 16.47 -11.68
CA LEU A 128 2.30 16.74 -11.08
C LEU A 128 3.44 16.75 -12.12
N GLN A 129 3.25 16.08 -13.26
CA GLN A 129 4.22 15.96 -14.33
C GLN A 129 3.95 16.89 -15.53
N THR A 130 2.80 17.58 -15.61
CA THR A 130 2.42 18.34 -16.82
C THR A 130 3.23 19.63 -16.98
N ASN A 131 3.36 20.41 -15.91
CA ASN A 131 4.06 21.69 -15.91
C ASN A 131 4.50 22.07 -14.50
N ARG A 132 5.62 22.80 -14.38
CA ARG A 132 6.14 23.30 -13.10
C ARG A 132 5.10 24.13 -12.33
N GLN A 133 4.33 24.98 -13.00
CA GLN A 133 3.27 25.76 -12.37
C GLN A 133 2.18 24.87 -11.76
N ILE A 134 1.68 23.90 -12.52
CA ILE A 134 0.67 22.94 -12.05
C ILE A 134 1.24 22.13 -10.88
N LYS A 135 2.48 21.67 -10.98
CA LYS A 135 3.17 20.94 -9.92
C LYS A 135 3.29 21.76 -8.64
N ASP A 136 3.74 23.02 -8.74
CA ASP A 136 3.93 23.89 -7.58
C ASP A 136 2.59 24.23 -6.93
N GLU A 137 1.56 24.52 -7.72
CA GLU A 137 0.20 24.76 -7.24
C GLU A 137 -0.41 23.51 -6.60
N LEU A 138 -0.30 22.35 -7.23
CA LEU A 138 -0.83 21.09 -6.71
C LEU A 138 -0.09 20.67 -5.43
N THR A 139 1.23 20.85 -5.39
CA THR A 139 2.03 20.60 -4.19
C THR A 139 1.65 21.56 -3.07
N TRP A 140 1.44 22.84 -3.40
CA TRP A 140 0.97 23.84 -2.45
C TRP A 140 -0.45 23.51 -1.96
N HIS A 141 -1.35 23.14 -2.87
CA HIS A 141 -2.73 22.76 -2.59
C HIS A 141 -2.81 21.54 -1.66
N LEU A 142 -2.04 20.49 -1.95
CA LEU A 142 -1.90 19.30 -1.10
C LEU A 142 -1.30 19.62 0.28
N LYS A 143 -0.50 20.68 0.40
CA LYS A 143 0.06 21.16 1.68
C LYS A 143 -0.87 22.12 2.43
N SER A 144 -1.67 22.88 1.69
CA SER A 144 -2.52 23.97 2.20
C SER A 144 -3.94 23.51 2.52
N GLN A 145 -4.44 22.44 1.90
CA GLN A 145 -5.78 21.93 2.20
C GLN A 145 -5.81 21.35 3.62
N ARG A 146 -6.73 21.90 4.42
CA ARG A 146 -7.27 21.22 5.59
C ARG A 146 -7.94 19.95 5.12
N THR A 147 -7.36 18.85 5.54
CA THR A 147 -7.56 17.44 5.22
C THR A 147 -8.93 16.89 5.65
N GLN A 148 -10.02 17.62 5.40
CA GLN A 148 -11.35 17.26 5.92
C GLN A 148 -12.10 16.22 5.08
N ASP A 149 -11.74 16.00 3.82
CA ASP A 149 -12.43 15.08 2.90
C ASP A 149 -11.50 13.99 2.34
N ARG A 150 -10.55 13.50 3.15
CA ARG A 150 -9.74 12.32 2.79
C ARG A 150 -10.64 11.11 2.63
N LYS A 151 -10.72 10.56 1.41
CA LYS A 151 -11.56 9.40 1.10
C LYS A 151 -10.77 8.18 0.64
N LEU A 152 -9.49 8.34 0.35
CA LEU A 152 -8.69 7.31 -0.30
C LEU A 152 -8.26 6.23 0.71
N SER A 153 -8.58 4.97 0.43
CA SER A 153 -7.99 3.81 1.10
C SER A 153 -6.83 3.26 0.27
N LEU A 154 -5.64 3.17 0.86
CA LEU A 154 -4.46 2.56 0.23
C LEU A 154 -4.36 1.09 0.62
N TYR A 155 -4.17 0.22 -0.36
CA TYR A 155 -3.91 -1.22 -0.19
C TYR A 155 -2.53 -1.52 -0.75
N MET A 156 -1.62 -2.05 0.06
CA MET A 156 -0.23 -2.24 -0.34
C MET A 156 0.29 -3.61 0.02
N THR A 157 1.17 -4.17 -0.82
CA THR A 157 1.87 -5.41 -0.48
C THR A 157 3.19 -5.18 0.26
N TYR A 158 3.48 -6.01 1.26
CA TYR A 158 4.80 -6.11 1.88
C TYR A 158 5.57 -7.31 1.28
N PRO A 159 6.86 -7.16 0.93
CA PRO A 159 7.68 -5.94 1.06
C PRO A 159 7.60 -5.00 -0.14
N TYR A 160 7.26 -5.52 -1.33
CA TYR A 160 7.54 -4.84 -2.59
C TYR A 160 6.59 -3.67 -2.89
N GLY A 161 5.28 -3.80 -2.66
CA GLY A 161 4.33 -2.71 -2.82
C GLY A 161 4.68 -1.47 -1.98
N LEU A 162 5.28 -1.65 -0.80
CA LEU A 162 5.82 -0.53 -0.01
C LEU A 162 7.01 0.17 -0.66
N LEU A 163 7.89 -0.57 -1.32
CA LEU A 163 9.01 0.01 -2.08
C LEU A 163 8.48 0.79 -3.29
N VAL A 164 7.53 0.20 -4.02
CA VAL A 164 6.83 0.87 -5.13
C VAL A 164 6.18 2.16 -4.67
N PHE A 165 5.39 2.11 -3.58
CA PHE A 165 4.75 3.29 -3.01
C PHE A 165 5.77 4.39 -2.68
N GLN A 166 6.87 4.04 -2.00
CA GLN A 166 7.88 5.01 -1.60
C GLN A 166 8.55 5.68 -2.80
N HIS A 167 8.86 4.92 -3.86
CA HIS A 167 9.61 5.42 -5.00
C HIS A 167 8.72 6.12 -6.04
N LEU A 168 7.50 5.63 -6.27
CA LEU A 168 6.65 6.13 -7.34
C LEU A 168 5.66 7.20 -6.87
N CYS A 169 5.04 7.04 -5.70
CA CYS A 169 3.90 7.85 -5.28
C CYS A 169 3.84 8.20 -3.77
N PRO A 170 4.93 8.68 -3.14
CA PRO A 170 4.97 8.92 -1.70
C PRO A 170 4.01 10.01 -1.22
N ASP A 171 3.72 11.01 -2.06
CA ASP A 171 2.83 12.13 -1.70
C ASP A 171 1.35 11.72 -1.62
N VAL A 172 0.97 10.57 -2.20
CA VAL A 172 -0.40 10.03 -2.13
C VAL A 172 -0.84 9.76 -0.68
N VAL A 173 0.10 9.57 0.25
CA VAL A 173 -0.20 9.47 1.68
C VAL A 173 -1.01 10.65 2.21
N ARG A 174 -0.86 11.85 1.62
CA ARG A 174 -1.59 13.04 2.04
C ARG A 174 -3.08 12.97 1.72
N LEU A 175 -3.47 12.11 0.78
CA LEU A 175 -4.85 11.87 0.36
C LEU A 175 -5.48 10.68 1.12
N ALA A 176 -4.65 9.84 1.72
CA ALA A 176 -5.06 8.61 2.37
C ALA A 176 -5.87 8.89 3.64
N ARG A 177 -7.06 8.30 3.70
CA ARG A 177 -7.87 8.13 4.90
C ARG A 177 -7.40 6.92 5.70
N SER A 178 -7.19 5.79 5.04
CA SER A 178 -6.74 4.57 5.68
C SER A 178 -5.67 3.87 4.84
N ILE A 179 -4.84 3.10 5.52
CA ILE A 179 -3.73 2.36 4.91
C ILE A 179 -3.82 0.91 5.36
N HIS A 180 -3.84 0.00 4.39
CA HIS A 180 -3.94 -1.43 4.57
C HIS A 180 -2.71 -2.09 3.93
N ILE A 181 -1.90 -2.78 4.72
CA ILE A 181 -0.70 -3.46 4.25
C ILE A 181 -0.89 -4.95 4.43
N SER A 182 -0.75 -5.72 3.35
CA SER A 182 -0.90 -7.17 3.35
C SER A 182 0.37 -7.82 2.80
N GLY A 183 0.72 -9.03 3.21
CA GLY A 183 1.85 -9.73 2.61
C GLY A 183 2.47 -10.75 3.55
N TYR A 184 3.73 -11.09 3.31
CA TYR A 184 4.44 -12.08 4.11
C TYR A 184 5.82 -11.60 4.55
N TYR A 185 6.30 -12.15 5.65
CA TYR A 185 7.63 -11.90 6.16
C TYR A 185 8.38 -13.22 6.27
N TYR A 186 9.29 -13.44 5.32
CA TYR A 186 10.08 -14.66 5.26
C TYR A 186 11.53 -14.38 4.87
N PRO A 187 12.38 -13.89 5.79
CA PRO A 187 13.77 -13.59 5.49
C PRO A 187 14.60 -14.86 5.27
N ALA A 188 15.70 -14.77 4.53
CA ALA A 188 16.57 -15.91 4.20
C ALA A 188 17.01 -16.77 5.42
N HIS A 189 17.38 -16.14 6.55
CA HIS A 189 17.76 -16.88 7.76
C HIS A 189 16.62 -17.71 8.36
N ALA A 190 15.35 -17.28 8.19
CA ALA A 190 14.20 -18.06 8.63
C ALA A 190 14.07 -19.34 7.80
N GLN A 191 14.40 -19.28 6.51
CA GLN A 191 14.39 -20.45 5.62
C GLN A 191 15.43 -21.49 6.04
N GLU A 192 16.63 -21.04 6.42
CA GLU A 192 17.68 -21.95 6.90
C GLU A 192 17.25 -22.69 8.17
N GLN A 193 16.60 -22.00 9.11
CA GLN A 193 16.06 -22.63 10.31
C GLN A 193 15.00 -23.70 9.99
N VAL A 194 14.14 -23.45 9.00
CA VAL A 194 13.16 -24.43 8.52
C VAL A 194 13.84 -25.61 7.84
N LYS A 195 14.90 -25.37 7.04
CA LYS A 195 15.70 -26.43 6.38
C LYS A 195 16.37 -27.36 7.40
N GLN A 196 16.91 -26.81 8.47
CA GLN A 196 17.65 -27.56 9.50
C GLN A 196 16.75 -28.32 10.48
N ALA A 197 15.50 -27.89 10.66
CA ALA A 197 14.58 -28.53 11.59
C ALA A 197 14.13 -29.92 11.08
N ARG A 198 14.70 -30.99 11.67
CA ARG A 198 14.38 -32.39 11.33
C ARG A 198 12.89 -32.72 11.44
N GLU A 199 12.23 -32.08 12.41
CA GLU A 199 10.79 -32.20 12.68
C GLU A 199 9.90 -31.61 11.57
N CYS A 200 10.50 -30.86 10.63
CA CYS A 200 9.79 -30.08 9.61
C CYS A 200 9.92 -30.68 8.21
N ARG A 201 10.57 -31.85 8.06
CA ARG A 201 10.73 -32.53 6.76
C ARG A 201 9.41 -32.88 6.07
N TRP A 202 8.35 -33.15 6.83
CA TRP A 202 7.03 -33.39 6.29
C TRP A 202 6.38 -32.10 5.75
N MET A 203 6.62 -30.95 6.40
CA MET A 203 6.17 -29.64 5.91
C MET A 203 6.87 -29.24 4.62
N GLN A 204 8.18 -29.48 4.50
CA GLN A 204 8.94 -29.17 3.27
C GLN A 204 8.43 -29.92 2.03
N ARG A 205 7.74 -31.06 2.19
CA ARG A 205 7.20 -31.87 1.08
C ARG A 205 5.77 -31.52 0.68
N LEU A 206 5.01 -30.86 1.56
CA LEU A 206 3.57 -30.60 1.40
C LEU A 206 3.26 -29.09 1.21
N TYR A 207 4.30 -28.26 1.11
CA TYR A 207 4.18 -26.82 1.22
C TYR A 207 5.02 -26.09 0.17
N THR A 208 4.37 -25.34 -0.73
CA THR A 208 5.01 -24.28 -1.51
C THR A 208 5.16 -23.06 -0.61
N GLN A 209 6.34 -22.87 -0.01
CA GLN A 209 6.60 -21.63 0.72
C GLN A 209 6.85 -20.50 -0.27
N PRO A 210 6.44 -19.25 0.03
CA PRO A 210 6.85 -18.13 -0.79
C PRO A 210 8.38 -18.05 -0.85
N PRO A 211 8.94 -17.48 -1.94
CA PRO A 211 10.37 -17.28 -2.04
C PRO A 211 10.88 -16.46 -0.84
N PRO A 212 12.06 -16.80 -0.28
CA PRO A 212 12.62 -16.02 0.80
C PRO A 212 12.93 -14.60 0.31
N ILE A 213 12.71 -13.62 1.17
CA ILE A 213 13.01 -12.22 0.91
C ILE A 213 14.47 -11.98 1.30
N GLU A 214 15.23 -11.36 0.40
CA GLU A 214 16.60 -10.97 0.69
C GLU A 214 16.68 -9.95 1.82
N GLU A 215 17.72 -10.04 2.64
CA GLU A 215 17.83 -9.23 3.85
C GLU A 215 17.89 -7.72 3.56
N HIS A 216 18.56 -7.35 2.47
CA HIS A 216 18.68 -5.95 2.07
C HIS A 216 17.33 -5.35 1.64
N ILE A 217 16.47 -6.15 0.97
CA ILE A 217 15.11 -5.79 0.59
C ILE A 217 14.25 -5.60 1.84
N VAL A 218 14.33 -6.53 2.79
CA VAL A 218 13.63 -6.41 4.08
C VAL A 218 14.04 -5.12 4.81
N LYS A 219 15.33 -4.79 4.85
CA LYS A 219 15.84 -3.55 5.46
C LYS A 219 15.30 -2.30 4.75
N ALA A 220 15.27 -2.31 3.42
CA ALA A 220 14.72 -1.21 2.62
C ALA A 220 13.22 -1.02 2.88
N ALA A 221 12.44 -2.11 2.83
CA ALA A 221 10.99 -2.09 3.07
C ALA A 221 10.65 -1.70 4.52
N ASN A 222 11.42 -2.17 5.51
CA ASN A 222 11.26 -1.76 6.89
C ASN A 222 11.62 -0.28 7.10
N SER A 223 12.60 0.24 6.37
CA SER A 223 12.91 1.67 6.36
C SER A 223 11.78 2.49 5.73
N ALA A 224 11.16 1.98 4.67
CA ALA A 224 9.96 2.56 4.05
C ALA A 224 8.80 2.61 5.03
N LEU A 225 8.49 1.47 5.65
CA LEU A 225 7.43 1.34 6.65
C LEU A 225 7.67 2.26 7.84
N LYS A 226 8.89 2.32 8.37
CA LYS A 226 9.26 3.25 9.45
C LYS A 226 8.97 4.70 9.09
N ARG A 227 9.34 5.14 7.88
CA ARG A 227 9.05 6.50 7.40
C ARG A 227 7.55 6.74 7.26
N LEU A 228 6.84 5.77 6.69
CA LEU A 228 5.39 5.82 6.54
C LEU A 228 4.70 5.94 7.90
N THR A 229 4.94 5.00 8.82
CA THR A 229 4.36 5.00 10.18
C THR A 229 4.63 6.32 10.91
N ARG A 230 5.86 6.85 10.86
CA ARG A 230 6.17 8.16 11.46
C ARG A 230 5.47 9.32 10.77
N THR A 231 5.16 9.21 9.49
CA THR A 231 4.45 10.28 8.76
C THR A 231 2.98 10.33 9.16
N ILE A 232 2.38 9.18 9.46
CA ILE A 232 0.93 9.04 9.69
C ILE A 232 0.54 8.88 11.17
N LEU A 233 1.45 8.43 12.04
CA LEU A 233 1.20 8.05 13.44
C LEU A 233 2.27 8.59 14.43
N SER A 234 3.00 9.65 14.07
CA SER A 234 3.85 10.37 15.05
C SER A 234 3.03 11.26 15.97
N GLN A 235 3.69 11.88 16.97
CA GLN A 235 3.07 12.88 17.85
C GLN A 235 2.47 14.07 17.07
N THR A 236 3.09 14.45 15.96
CA THR A 236 2.63 15.52 15.06
C THR A 236 2.58 15.00 13.62
N PRO A 237 1.59 14.17 13.29
CA PRO A 237 1.54 13.48 12.00
C PRO A 237 1.48 14.48 10.85
N LYS A 238 2.34 14.30 9.85
CA LYS A 238 2.37 15.14 8.64
C LYS A 238 1.21 14.82 7.68
N ALA A 239 0.72 13.59 7.74
CA ALA A 239 -0.44 13.13 6.99
C ALA A 239 -1.28 12.20 7.89
N PRO A 240 -2.11 12.75 8.79
CA PRO A 240 -2.89 11.91 9.70
C PRO A 240 -3.83 10.97 8.94
N VAL A 241 -3.88 9.71 9.32
CA VAL A 241 -4.82 8.73 8.77
C VAL A 241 -5.76 8.30 9.88
N ASP A 242 -6.95 7.82 9.53
CA ASP A 242 -7.91 7.27 10.50
C ASP A 242 -7.46 5.89 10.99
N GLU A 243 -6.77 5.12 10.14
CA GLU A 243 -6.38 3.74 10.42
C GLU A 243 -5.16 3.31 9.61
N LEU A 244 -4.24 2.60 10.29
CA LEU A 244 -3.26 1.71 9.68
C LEU A 244 -3.61 0.27 10.05
N GLU A 245 -3.94 -0.56 9.07
CA GLU A 245 -4.15 -2.01 9.23
C GLU A 245 -3.03 -2.77 8.53
N MET A 246 -2.51 -3.81 9.17
CA MET A 246 -1.47 -4.69 8.63
C MET A 246 -1.86 -6.15 8.85
N ARG A 247 -1.66 -6.99 7.83
CA ARG A 247 -1.84 -8.44 7.84
C ARG A 247 -0.61 -9.09 7.23
N VAL A 248 0.27 -9.61 8.08
CA VAL A 248 1.53 -10.20 7.64
C VAL A 248 1.56 -11.67 8.03
N TYR A 249 1.78 -12.54 7.04
CA TYR A 249 1.97 -13.97 7.26
C TYR A 249 3.46 -14.30 7.47
N HIS A 250 3.73 -15.20 8.41
CA HIS A 250 5.07 -15.66 8.77
C HIS A 250 5.11 -17.17 8.50
N PRO A 251 5.61 -17.59 7.32
CA PRO A 251 5.62 -18.99 6.92
C PRO A 251 6.46 -19.85 7.86
N GLY A 252 6.02 -21.10 8.03
CA GLY A 252 6.75 -22.12 8.74
C GLY A 252 6.44 -22.23 10.24
N PRO A 253 6.91 -23.31 10.89
CA PRO A 253 6.51 -23.69 12.24
C PRO A 253 6.98 -22.71 13.33
N LYS A 254 8.04 -21.95 13.04
CA LYS A 254 8.55 -20.88 13.90
C LYS A 254 8.00 -19.50 13.54
N GLY A 255 6.94 -19.43 12.72
CA GLY A 255 6.33 -18.18 12.29
C GLY A 255 6.01 -17.24 13.46
N ASN A 256 5.51 -17.77 14.59
CA ASN A 256 5.24 -16.96 15.78
C ASN A 256 6.51 -16.33 16.39
N GLU A 257 7.62 -17.06 16.41
CA GLU A 257 8.89 -16.53 16.89
C GLU A 257 9.39 -15.40 15.98
N LEU A 258 9.22 -15.54 14.66
CA LEU A 258 9.61 -14.53 13.67
C LEU A 258 8.83 -13.23 13.80
N ILE A 259 7.62 -13.25 14.38
CA ILE A 259 6.84 -12.03 14.59
C ILE A 259 7.55 -11.12 15.61
N TRP A 260 8.02 -11.68 16.71
CA TRP A 260 8.44 -10.92 17.90
C TRP A 260 9.93 -10.93 18.17
N ARG A 261 10.63 -12.00 17.81
CA ARG A 261 12.07 -12.13 18.05
C ARG A 261 12.82 -11.43 16.93
N GLY A 262 13.39 -10.27 17.23
CA GLY A 262 14.53 -9.76 16.48
C GLY A 262 15.72 -10.66 16.77
N GLY A 263 15.98 -11.63 15.89
CA GLY A 263 17.25 -12.36 15.89
C GLY A 263 18.39 -11.46 15.40
N GLU A 264 19.49 -12.06 14.93
CA GLU A 264 20.58 -11.34 14.25
C GLU A 264 20.12 -10.67 12.93
N GLY A 265 18.94 -11.05 12.42
CA GLY A 265 18.34 -10.51 11.21
C GLY A 265 17.44 -9.27 11.42
N PRO A 266 16.88 -8.73 10.33
CA PRO A 266 15.96 -7.60 10.38
C PRO A 266 14.72 -7.92 11.24
N SER A 267 14.11 -6.89 11.82
CA SER A 267 12.89 -7.04 12.60
C SER A 267 11.67 -7.30 11.71
N SER A 268 10.68 -8.03 12.25
CA SER A 268 9.35 -8.16 11.62
C SER A 268 8.72 -6.78 11.34
N PRO A 269 8.02 -6.61 10.21
CA PRO A 269 7.32 -5.35 9.90
C PRO A 269 6.28 -4.97 10.94
N ILE A 270 5.69 -5.94 11.64
CA ILE A 270 4.76 -5.71 12.75
C ILE A 270 5.46 -4.97 13.90
N CYS A 271 6.66 -5.43 14.29
CA CYS A 271 7.47 -4.75 15.29
C CYS A 271 7.92 -3.37 14.81
N VAL A 272 8.28 -3.23 13.53
CA VAL A 272 8.68 -1.93 12.96
C VAL A 272 7.54 -0.91 13.07
N ALA A 273 6.31 -1.28 12.73
CA ALA A 273 5.15 -0.41 12.92
C ALA A 273 4.93 -0.07 14.40
N LEU A 274 4.87 -1.08 15.28
CA LEU A 274 4.65 -0.89 16.72
C LEU A 274 5.69 0.02 17.39
N CYS A 275 6.97 -0.11 17.04
CA CYS A 275 8.06 0.70 17.59
C CYS A 275 8.08 2.13 17.07
N ASN A 276 7.38 2.43 15.97
CA ASN A 276 7.37 3.76 15.35
C ASN A 276 6.03 4.50 15.48
N THR A 277 5.02 3.85 16.06
CA THR A 277 3.76 4.48 16.48
C THR A 277 3.94 5.17 17.83
N HIS A 278 3.59 6.46 17.91
CA HIS A 278 3.73 7.26 19.13
C HIS A 278 2.57 7.05 20.13
N GLY A 279 1.34 6.98 19.63
CA GLY A 279 0.11 6.82 20.40
C GLY A 279 -0.98 6.17 19.55
N GLY A 280 -2.12 5.82 20.14
CA GLY A 280 -3.20 5.13 19.43
C GLY A 280 -3.81 3.97 20.19
N SER A 281 -5.03 3.62 19.76
CA SER A 281 -5.61 2.30 20.05
C SER A 281 -4.99 1.30 19.09
N ILE A 282 -4.24 0.36 19.65
CA ILE A 282 -3.51 -0.67 18.93
C ILE A 282 -4.18 -2.01 19.21
N ASP A 283 -4.89 -2.54 18.23
CA ASP A 283 -5.43 -3.89 18.27
C ASP A 283 -4.48 -4.83 17.53
N SER A 284 -4.10 -5.92 18.18
CA SER A 284 -3.23 -6.92 17.59
C SER A 284 -3.81 -8.31 17.80
N SER A 285 -3.65 -9.18 16.82
CA SER A 285 -3.93 -10.59 17.00
C SER A 285 -2.95 -11.48 16.26
N VAL A 286 -2.54 -12.57 16.90
CA VAL A 286 -1.72 -13.61 16.29
C VAL A 286 -2.60 -14.84 16.08
N THR A 287 -2.64 -15.35 14.85
CA THR A 287 -3.34 -16.57 14.49
C THR A 287 -2.31 -17.64 14.15
N GLN A 288 -2.26 -18.73 14.92
CA GLN A 288 -1.26 -19.77 14.77
C GLN A 288 -1.82 -21.00 14.05
N GLY A 289 -1.03 -21.60 13.17
CA GLY A 289 -1.31 -22.87 12.50
C GLY A 289 -0.04 -23.73 12.38
N GLY A 290 -0.19 -24.94 11.85
CA GLY A 290 0.95 -25.82 11.55
C GLY A 290 1.78 -25.32 10.37
N ARG A 291 1.16 -24.56 9.48
CA ARG A 291 1.76 -24.00 8.25
C ARG A 291 2.55 -22.71 8.47
N GLY A 292 2.19 -21.94 9.49
CA GLY A 292 2.74 -20.62 9.76
C GLY A 292 1.95 -19.87 10.84
N ALA A 293 2.27 -18.58 11.01
CA ALA A 293 1.51 -17.68 11.86
C ALA A 293 1.09 -16.43 11.08
N GLY A 294 -0.16 -15.98 11.27
CA GLY A 294 -0.63 -14.69 10.78
C GLY A 294 -0.61 -13.63 11.88
N ALA A 295 0.03 -12.50 11.63
CA ALA A 295 0.07 -11.35 12.54
C ALA A 295 -0.80 -10.21 11.99
N TRP A 296 -1.89 -9.92 12.69
CA TRP A 296 -2.76 -8.78 12.41
C TRP A 296 -2.46 -7.66 13.39
N LEU A 297 -2.41 -6.45 12.86
CA LEU A 297 -2.18 -5.22 13.60
C LEU A 297 -3.08 -4.14 13.02
N LYS A 298 -3.86 -3.49 13.87
CA LYS A 298 -4.67 -2.32 13.52
C LYS A 298 -4.33 -1.21 14.50
N ILE A 299 -3.99 -0.05 13.96
CA ILE A 299 -3.64 1.13 14.73
C ILE A 299 -4.59 2.25 14.32
N THR A 300 -5.37 2.72 15.27
CA THR A 300 -6.19 3.93 15.15
C THR A 300 -5.51 5.03 15.99
N PRO A 301 -5.16 6.19 15.41
CA PRO A 301 -4.55 7.27 16.17
C PRO A 301 -5.46 7.71 17.32
N ASN A 302 -4.83 7.95 18.46
CA ASN A 302 -5.46 8.46 19.67
C ASN A 302 -4.40 9.30 20.37
N GLU A 303 -4.67 10.59 20.54
CA GLU A 303 -3.73 11.54 21.13
C GLU A 303 -3.61 11.37 22.66
N GLU A 304 -4.64 10.82 23.30
CA GLU A 304 -4.73 10.74 24.75
C GLU A 304 -4.01 9.53 25.34
N ALA A 305 -3.97 8.43 24.59
CA ALA A 305 -3.47 7.16 25.11
C ALA A 305 -2.82 6.28 24.05
N ARG A 306 -1.89 5.44 24.51
CA ARG A 306 -1.35 4.30 23.77
C ARG A 306 -1.84 3.02 24.43
N THR A 307 -2.90 2.42 23.89
CA THR A 307 -3.47 1.17 24.40
C THR A 307 -3.14 0.04 23.44
N LEU A 308 -2.69 -1.10 23.99
CA LEU A 308 -2.40 -2.31 23.21
C LEU A 308 -3.33 -3.43 23.67
N THR A 309 -4.21 -3.87 22.79
CA THR A 309 -5.03 -5.06 22.97
C THR A 309 -4.43 -6.18 22.15
N GLN A 310 -4.02 -7.28 22.78
CA GLN A 310 -3.45 -8.43 22.08
C GLN A 310 -4.33 -9.66 22.24
N ARG A 311 -4.61 -10.35 21.13
CA ARG A 311 -5.40 -11.60 21.10
C ARG A 311 -4.61 -12.73 20.46
N TRP A 312 -4.83 -13.94 20.94
CA TRP A 312 -4.23 -15.15 20.41
C TRP A 312 -5.33 -16.05 19.89
N LYS A 313 -5.21 -16.47 18.63
CA LYS A 313 -6.16 -17.32 17.93
C LYS A 313 -5.43 -18.50 17.31
N ARG A 314 -6.17 -19.54 16.98
CA ARG A 314 -5.70 -20.64 16.13
C ARG A 314 -6.49 -20.61 14.84
N PHE A 315 -5.83 -20.97 13.75
CA PHE A 315 -6.52 -21.35 12.53
C PHE A 315 -7.40 -22.58 12.81
N SER A 316 -8.55 -22.64 12.15
CA SER A 316 -9.59 -23.64 12.37
C SER A 316 -9.12 -25.01 11.88
N ASP A 317 -8.63 -25.05 10.64
CA ASP A 317 -8.08 -26.23 10.00
C ASP A 317 -6.55 -26.28 10.21
N GLY A 318 -5.92 -25.11 10.34
CA GLY A 318 -4.53 -24.91 10.79
C GLY A 318 -3.44 -25.46 9.87
N ASN A 319 -3.84 -26.32 8.94
CA ASN A 319 -3.04 -27.05 7.98
C ASN A 319 -3.59 -26.92 6.55
N SER A 320 -4.66 -26.15 6.33
CA SER A 320 -5.11 -25.78 4.99
C SER A 320 -4.26 -24.65 4.42
N LYS A 321 -3.85 -24.79 3.15
CA LYS A 321 -3.14 -23.74 2.40
C LYS A 321 -4.03 -22.51 2.24
N GLU A 322 -5.27 -22.74 1.83
CA GLU A 322 -6.28 -21.71 1.56
C GLU A 322 -6.56 -20.88 2.81
N GLU A 323 -6.70 -21.52 3.97
CA GLU A 323 -6.93 -20.80 5.24
C GLU A 323 -5.71 -19.99 5.66
N CYS A 324 -4.50 -20.54 5.57
CA CYS A 324 -3.30 -19.90 6.09
C CYS A 324 -2.81 -18.75 5.19
N GLU A 325 -2.83 -18.94 3.87
CA GLU A 325 -2.29 -17.98 2.90
C GLU A 325 -3.37 -16.99 2.44
N GLY A 326 -4.63 -17.43 2.33
CA GLY A 326 -5.77 -16.56 2.08
C GLY A 326 -6.07 -15.60 3.25
N TRP A 327 -5.58 -15.90 4.45
CA TRP A 327 -5.75 -15.05 5.64
C TRP A 327 -5.19 -13.63 5.48
N ILE A 328 -4.22 -13.42 4.59
CA ILE A 328 -3.59 -12.10 4.38
C ILE A 328 -4.57 -11.06 3.85
N VAL A 329 -5.48 -11.46 2.97
CA VAL A 329 -6.49 -10.56 2.43
C VAL A 329 -7.67 -10.57 3.39
N ASN A 330 -8.04 -9.40 3.91
CA ASN A 330 -9.21 -9.30 4.78
C ASN A 330 -10.47 -9.46 3.91
N PRO A 331 -11.38 -10.40 4.21
CA PRO A 331 -12.63 -10.54 3.47
C PRO A 331 -13.55 -9.31 3.59
N GLU A 332 -13.32 -8.44 4.59
CA GLU A 332 -14.04 -7.18 4.76
C GLU A 332 -13.48 -6.02 3.91
N TRP A 333 -12.44 -6.26 3.10
CA TRP A 333 -11.90 -5.25 2.18
C TRP A 333 -12.59 -5.32 0.80
N PRO A 334 -12.90 -4.17 0.17
CA PRO A 334 -12.73 -2.82 0.69
C PRO A 334 -13.86 -2.46 1.67
N ARG A 335 -13.53 -1.76 2.77
CA ARG A 335 -14.58 -1.29 3.69
C ARG A 335 -15.35 -0.14 3.04
N PRO A 336 -16.68 -0.13 3.10
CA PRO A 336 -17.46 1.02 2.67
C PRO A 336 -17.08 2.24 3.53
N PRO A 337 -17.08 3.46 2.96
CA PRO A 337 -16.87 4.67 3.73
C PRO A 337 -17.89 4.74 4.87
N PRO A 338 -17.51 5.20 6.08
CA PRO A 338 -18.47 5.38 7.15
C PRO A 338 -19.57 6.32 6.69
N ALA A 339 -20.84 5.97 6.98
CA ALA A 339 -21.97 6.80 6.63
C ALA A 339 -21.74 8.21 7.17
N ARG A 340 -21.83 9.23 6.31
CA ARG A 340 -21.71 10.64 6.73
C ARG A 340 -22.71 10.83 7.87
N ALA A 341 -22.21 11.15 9.06
CA ALA A 341 -23.06 11.50 10.18
C ALA A 341 -23.94 12.67 9.71
N SER A 342 -25.22 12.40 9.50
CA SER A 342 -26.20 13.43 9.23
C SER A 342 -26.15 14.37 10.43
N SER A 343 -25.64 15.59 10.23
CA SER A 343 -25.73 16.66 11.19
C SER A 343 -27.20 17.06 11.31
N SER A 344 -27.99 16.25 12.01
CA SER A 344 -29.38 16.48 12.34
C SER A 344 -29.51 16.54 13.85
N ALA A 345 -29.19 17.70 14.43
CA ALA A 345 -29.72 18.14 15.71
C ALA A 345 -29.43 19.64 15.92
N LEU A 346 -30.02 20.50 15.09
CA LEU A 346 -30.49 21.78 15.58
C LEU A 346 -31.75 21.47 16.41
N SER A 347 -31.58 21.12 17.70
CA SER A 347 -32.72 21.06 18.61
C SER A 347 -33.11 22.50 18.94
N ALA A 348 -34.24 22.92 18.37
CA ALA A 348 -34.94 24.13 18.74
C ALA A 348 -35.13 24.18 20.26
N SER A 349 -34.72 25.29 20.84
CA SER A 349 -35.03 25.68 22.21
C SER A 349 -36.54 25.87 22.36
N GLU A 350 -37.20 25.01 23.14
CA GLU A 350 -38.52 25.31 23.70
C GLU A 350 -38.38 26.30 24.88
N PRO A 351 -39.23 27.34 24.96
CA PRO A 351 -39.19 28.29 26.07
C PRO A 351 -39.89 27.74 27.33
N PRO A 352 -39.53 28.25 28.52
CA PRO A 352 -40.04 27.74 29.79
C PRO A 352 -41.51 28.11 30.02
N SER A 353 -42.31 27.08 30.31
CA SER A 353 -43.68 27.18 30.82
C SER A 353 -43.70 27.83 32.21
N THR A 354 -44.26 29.03 32.28
CA THR A 354 -44.63 29.70 33.53
C THR A 354 -46.05 29.31 33.94
N GLY A 355 -46.16 28.68 35.11
CA GLY A 355 -47.18 28.95 36.13
C GLY A 355 -48.65 28.66 35.81
N ASN A 356 -49.26 27.78 36.61
CA ASN A 356 -50.56 28.10 37.18
C ASN A 356 -50.73 27.46 38.58
N THR A 357 -51.04 28.36 39.50
CA THR A 357 -51.37 28.21 40.93
C THR A 357 -52.64 27.39 41.18
N PRO A 358 -52.79 26.77 42.37
CA PRO A 358 -54.07 26.25 42.85
C PRO A 358 -54.78 27.28 43.75
N SER A 359 -56.12 27.27 43.75
CA SER A 359 -57.00 27.74 44.84
C SER A 359 -58.45 27.37 44.50
N PRO A 360 -59.37 27.21 45.47
CA PRO A 360 -59.22 26.93 46.90
C PRO A 360 -59.51 25.46 47.28
#